data_AF-A0A6G4ZZR1-F1
#
_entry.id   AF-A0A6G4ZZR1-F1
#
_cell.length_a   1.000
_cell.length_b   1.000
_cell.length_c   1.000
_cell.angle_alpha   90.00
_cell.angle_beta   90.00
_cell.angle_gamma   90.00
#
_symmetry.space_group_name_H-M   'P 1'
#
loop_
_entity.id
_entity.type
_entity.pdbx_description
1 polymer ?
#
loop_
_entity_poly.entity_id
_entity_poly.type
_entity_poly.pdbx_seq_one_letter_code
_entity_poly.pdbx_strand_id
1 'polypeptide(L)'
;QLDATLMEIARTQSSIKTVQRNLGKAESKATTIESELEEAKTELEKRRNEYSEVEKAGKELLDIRDIVQAELKTLKQKLAEVQAKIDSGKSAENALSSKQIEIKNQLEQSEAALQDRQAKVARWTRELRKLKCHSIEGEPEVTLPELEDKDLEELSSESLTMKSTLLKENLSAKKPNMAAIQEYRRKEEA
;
A
#
# COMPACT_ATOMS: atom_id res chain seq x y z
N GLN A 1 -46.21 119.20 -7.32
CA GLN A 1 -46.98 117.95 -7.15
C GLN A 1 -46.77 117.02 -8.35
N LEU A 2 -46.91 117.50 -9.59
CA LEU A 2 -46.71 116.69 -10.81
C LEU A 2 -45.30 116.06 -10.96
N ASP A 3 -44.22 116.82 -10.72
CA ASP A 3 -42.85 116.30 -10.84
C ASP A 3 -42.51 115.22 -9.80
N ALA A 4 -43.04 115.34 -8.58
CA ALA A 4 -42.86 114.34 -7.53
C ALA A 4 -43.54 113.01 -7.90
N THR A 5 -44.76 113.09 -8.44
CA THR A 5 -45.46 111.91 -8.98
C THR A 5 -44.72 111.30 -10.18
N LEU A 6 -44.09 112.09 -11.05
CA LEU A 6 -43.29 111.57 -12.17
C LEU A 6 -42.03 110.82 -11.68
N MET A 7 -41.35 111.33 -10.65
CA MET A 7 -40.22 110.61 -10.02
C MET A 7 -40.64 109.29 -9.38
N GLU A 8 -41.79 109.27 -8.68
CA GLU A 8 -42.31 108.03 -8.08
C GLU A 8 -42.68 106.99 -9.15
N ILE A 9 -43.28 107.42 -10.27
CA ILE A 9 -43.57 106.56 -11.43
C ILE A 9 -42.27 105.96 -11.98
N ALA A 10 -41.22 106.76 -12.17
CA ALA A 10 -39.92 106.25 -12.65
C ALA A 10 -39.29 105.25 -11.66
N ARG A 11 -39.41 105.51 -10.35
CA ARG A 11 -38.89 104.61 -9.30
C ARG A 11 -39.67 103.30 -9.23
N THR A 12 -40.99 103.33 -9.36
CA THR A 12 -41.81 102.11 -9.45
C THR A 12 -41.52 101.33 -10.73
N GLN A 13 -41.37 101.98 -11.87
CA GLN A 13 -40.97 101.31 -13.13
C GLN A 13 -39.61 100.61 -13.03
N SER A 14 -38.61 101.22 -12.41
CA SER A 14 -37.30 100.57 -12.18
C SER A 14 -37.39 99.38 -11.21
N SER A 15 -38.25 99.50 -10.18
CA SER A 15 -38.53 98.41 -9.25
C SER A 15 -39.23 97.23 -9.95
N ILE A 16 -40.23 97.51 -10.79
CA ILE A 16 -40.92 96.52 -11.62
C ILE A 16 -39.93 95.79 -12.53
N LYS A 17 -39.05 96.50 -13.23
CA LYS A 17 -38.01 95.88 -14.08
C LYS A 17 -37.08 94.96 -13.28
N THR A 18 -36.73 95.36 -12.05
CA THR A 18 -35.88 94.56 -11.17
C THR A 18 -36.59 93.28 -10.73
N VAL A 19 -37.87 93.39 -10.33
CA VAL A 19 -38.71 92.23 -9.96
C VAL A 19 -38.87 91.28 -11.15
N GLN A 20 -39.18 91.78 -12.35
CA GLN A 20 -39.30 90.95 -13.57
C GLN A 20 -38.00 90.21 -13.88
N ARG A 21 -36.83 90.87 -13.78
CA ARG A 21 -35.54 90.21 -13.98
C ARG A 21 -35.28 89.13 -12.93
N ASN A 22 -35.65 89.37 -11.67
CA ASN A 22 -35.49 88.39 -10.59
C ASN A 22 -36.44 87.21 -10.76
N LEU A 23 -37.67 87.45 -11.19
CA LEU A 23 -38.66 86.41 -11.50
C LEU A 23 -38.13 85.49 -12.61
N GLY A 24 -37.66 86.04 -13.73
CA GLY A 24 -37.09 85.23 -14.81
C GLY A 24 -35.86 84.41 -14.40
N LYS A 25 -35.02 84.94 -13.48
CA LYS A 25 -33.92 84.15 -12.88
C LYS A 25 -34.42 83.03 -11.98
N ALA A 26 -35.49 83.26 -11.22
CA ALA A 26 -36.09 82.26 -10.36
C ALA A 26 -36.75 81.14 -11.18
N GLU A 27 -37.49 81.50 -12.24
CA GLU A 27 -38.10 80.55 -13.17
C GLU A 27 -37.03 79.68 -13.85
N SER A 28 -35.97 80.29 -14.40
CA SER A 28 -34.86 79.54 -15.00
C SER A 28 -34.21 78.58 -14.02
N LYS A 29 -34.01 78.99 -12.75
CA LYS A 29 -33.47 78.10 -11.70
C LYS A 29 -34.43 76.97 -11.37
N ALA A 30 -35.73 77.24 -11.29
CA ALA A 30 -36.74 76.23 -11.03
C ALA A 30 -36.73 75.17 -12.13
N THR A 31 -36.68 75.58 -13.40
CA THR A 31 -36.58 74.65 -14.54
C THR A 31 -35.31 73.80 -14.49
N THR A 32 -34.16 74.38 -14.13
CA THR A 32 -32.92 73.61 -13.95
C THR A 32 -33.05 72.57 -12.83
N ILE A 33 -33.58 72.97 -11.67
CA ILE A 33 -33.77 72.07 -10.52
C ILE A 33 -34.76 70.94 -10.87
N GLU A 34 -35.82 71.23 -11.60
CA GLU A 34 -36.78 70.21 -12.06
C GLU A 34 -36.11 69.19 -12.99
N SER A 35 -35.25 69.63 -13.91
CA SER A 35 -34.47 68.75 -14.78
C SER A 35 -33.51 67.87 -13.97
N GLU A 36 -32.73 68.47 -13.06
CA GLU A 36 -31.79 67.75 -12.19
C GLU A 36 -32.51 66.73 -11.30
N LEU A 37 -33.70 67.08 -10.80
CA LEU A 37 -34.52 66.18 -9.98
C LEU A 37 -34.97 64.95 -10.78
N GLU A 38 -35.36 65.13 -12.04
CA GLU A 38 -35.82 64.02 -12.88
C GLU A 38 -34.65 63.11 -13.32
N GLU A 39 -33.49 63.70 -13.61
CA GLU A 39 -32.26 62.95 -13.83
C GLU A 39 -31.87 62.14 -12.59
N ALA A 40 -31.92 62.76 -11.40
CA ALA A 40 -31.60 62.09 -10.14
C ALA A 40 -32.55 60.92 -9.84
N LYS A 41 -33.86 61.06 -10.10
CA LYS A 41 -34.82 59.95 -9.94
C LYS A 41 -34.50 58.79 -10.89
N THR A 42 -34.17 59.11 -12.14
CA THR A 42 -33.84 58.10 -13.15
C THR A 42 -32.59 57.32 -12.76
N GLU A 43 -31.55 58.02 -12.31
CA GLU A 43 -30.32 57.38 -11.82
C GLU A 43 -30.58 56.56 -10.55
N LEU A 44 -31.44 57.03 -9.64
CA LEU A 44 -31.78 56.30 -8.41
C LEU A 44 -32.46 54.96 -8.73
N GLU A 45 -33.42 54.93 -9.66
CA GLU A 45 -34.05 53.68 -10.08
C GLU A 45 -33.08 52.74 -10.79
N LYS A 46 -32.18 53.29 -11.63
CA LYS A 46 -31.12 52.49 -12.24
C LYS A 46 -30.23 51.84 -11.17
N ARG A 47 -29.79 52.59 -10.17
CA ARG A 47 -28.98 52.06 -9.05
C ARG A 47 -29.72 51.03 -8.22
N ARG A 48 -31.03 51.21 -8.03
CA ARG A 48 -31.87 50.24 -7.33
C ARG A 48 -31.92 48.90 -8.06
N ASN A 49 -32.03 48.93 -9.38
CA ASN A 49 -32.01 47.73 -10.21
C ASN A 49 -30.63 47.04 -10.16
N GLU A 50 -29.54 47.80 -10.35
CA GLU A 50 -28.17 47.28 -10.23
C GLU A 50 -27.94 46.62 -8.86
N TYR A 51 -28.40 47.26 -7.77
CA TYR A 51 -28.29 46.70 -6.43
C TYR A 51 -29.06 45.37 -6.29
N SER A 52 -30.28 45.30 -6.84
CA SER A 52 -31.07 44.07 -6.81
C SER A 52 -30.40 42.93 -7.60
N GLU A 53 -29.72 43.23 -8.71
CA GLU A 53 -29.01 42.22 -9.50
C GLU A 53 -27.79 41.70 -8.76
N VAL A 54 -27.02 42.59 -8.14
CA VAL A 54 -25.87 42.23 -7.31
C VAL A 54 -26.30 41.38 -6.11
N GLU A 55 -27.42 41.72 -5.46
CA GLU A 55 -27.94 40.93 -4.34
C GLU A 55 -28.31 39.50 -4.77
N LYS A 56 -28.94 39.34 -5.94
CA LYS A 56 -29.28 38.02 -6.49
C LYS A 56 -28.02 37.20 -6.78
N ALA A 57 -27.05 37.79 -7.47
CA ALA A 57 -25.77 37.13 -7.77
C ALA A 57 -25.03 36.75 -6.47
N GLY A 58 -25.08 37.59 -5.44
CA GLY A 58 -24.51 37.29 -4.13
C GLY A 58 -25.15 36.07 -3.46
N LYS A 59 -26.47 35.93 -3.54
CA LYS A 59 -27.19 34.76 -3.01
C LYS A 59 -26.83 33.48 -3.77
N GLU A 60 -26.81 33.53 -5.10
CA GLU A 60 -26.42 32.40 -5.94
C GLU A 60 -24.97 31.94 -5.64
N LEU A 61 -24.05 32.87 -5.42
CA LEU A 61 -22.67 32.55 -5.04
C LEU A 61 -22.58 31.88 -3.67
N LEU A 62 -23.41 32.26 -2.70
CA LEU A 62 -23.46 31.61 -1.40
C LEU A 62 -23.98 30.17 -1.53
N ASP A 63 -25.03 29.94 -2.32
CA ASP A 63 -25.57 28.61 -2.57
C ASP A 63 -24.53 27.69 -3.24
N ILE A 64 -23.82 28.20 -4.27
CA ILE A 64 -22.74 27.47 -4.94
C ILE A 64 -21.61 27.15 -3.95
N ARG A 65 -21.23 28.12 -3.11
CA ARG A 65 -20.18 27.94 -2.10
C ARG A 65 -20.55 26.81 -1.14
N ASP A 66 -21.80 26.73 -0.70
CA ASP A 66 -22.25 25.68 0.22
C ASP A 66 -22.25 24.30 -0.42
N ILE A 67 -22.67 24.20 -1.70
CA ILE A 67 -22.59 22.96 -2.48
C ILE A 67 -21.13 22.50 -2.60
N VAL A 68 -20.23 23.39 -3.02
CA VAL A 68 -18.80 23.08 -3.19
C VAL A 68 -18.17 22.66 -1.86
N GLN A 69 -18.56 23.26 -0.74
CA GLN A 69 -18.07 22.84 0.57
C GLN A 69 -18.54 21.45 0.98
N ALA A 70 -19.80 21.10 0.69
CA ALA A 70 -20.32 19.76 0.95
C ALA A 70 -19.61 18.69 0.09
N GLU A 71 -19.37 19.00 -1.19
CA GLU A 71 -18.61 18.13 -2.09
C GLU A 71 -17.17 17.94 -1.61
N LEU A 72 -16.50 19.03 -1.22
CA LEU A 72 -15.14 18.99 -0.71
C LEU A 72 -15.02 18.16 0.58
N LYS A 73 -15.99 18.25 1.48
CA LYS A 73 -16.06 17.40 2.67
C LYS A 73 -16.18 15.92 2.29
N THR A 74 -17.06 15.60 1.37
CA THR A 74 -17.27 14.23 0.87
C THR A 74 -16.00 13.68 0.21
N LEU A 75 -15.32 14.50 -0.61
CA LEU A 75 -14.09 14.12 -1.27
C LEU A 75 -12.96 13.83 -0.27
N LYS A 76 -12.84 14.66 0.77
CA LYS A 76 -11.87 14.45 1.86
C LYS A 76 -12.11 13.14 2.61
N GLN A 77 -13.36 12.77 2.85
CA GLN A 77 -13.71 11.48 3.47
C GLN A 77 -13.29 10.30 2.58
N LYS A 78 -13.64 10.34 1.30
CA LYS A 78 -13.24 9.31 0.33
C LYS A 78 -11.72 9.18 0.23
N LEU A 79 -11.00 10.32 0.24
CA LEU A 79 -9.54 10.31 0.22
C LEU A 79 -8.96 9.60 1.45
N ALA A 80 -9.49 9.87 2.64
CA ALA A 80 -9.07 9.21 3.86
C ALA A 80 -9.34 7.69 3.83
N GLU A 81 -10.50 7.26 3.31
CA GLU A 81 -10.82 5.84 3.14
C GLU A 81 -9.87 5.14 2.16
N VAL A 82 -9.56 5.78 1.03
CA VAL A 82 -8.61 5.24 0.04
C VAL A 82 -7.21 5.14 0.64
N GLN A 83 -6.77 6.16 1.39
CA GLN A 83 -5.47 6.14 2.06
C GLN A 83 -5.38 4.98 3.06
N ALA A 84 -6.41 4.77 3.88
CA ALA A 84 -6.47 3.64 4.81
C ALA A 84 -6.38 2.28 4.09
N LYS A 85 -7.04 2.14 2.93
CA LYS A 85 -6.95 0.92 2.10
C LYS A 85 -5.54 0.71 1.54
N ILE A 86 -4.88 1.78 1.08
CA ILE A 86 -3.50 1.72 0.60
C ILE A 86 -2.56 1.25 1.71
N ASP A 87 -2.70 1.81 2.91
CA ASP A 87 -1.83 1.47 4.04
C ASP A 87 -2.06 0.03 4.51
N SER A 88 -3.32 -0.42 4.55
CA SER A 88 -3.66 -1.82 4.80
C SER A 88 -3.08 -2.76 3.72
N GLY A 89 -3.15 -2.36 2.45
CA GLY A 89 -2.60 -3.12 1.33
C GLY A 89 -1.08 -3.29 1.45
N LYS A 90 -0.37 -2.20 1.73
CA LYS A 90 1.09 -2.21 1.98
C LYS A 90 1.47 -3.12 3.15
N SER A 91 0.70 -3.08 4.24
CA SER A 91 0.95 -3.95 5.38
C SER A 91 0.79 -5.43 5.02
N ALA A 92 -0.24 -5.76 4.23
CA ALA A 92 -0.47 -7.14 3.76
C ALA A 92 0.65 -7.60 2.80
N GLU A 93 1.07 -6.74 1.89
CA GLU A 93 2.17 -7.01 0.95
C GLU A 93 3.49 -7.28 1.69
N ASN A 94 3.83 -6.46 2.69
CA ASN A 94 5.02 -6.67 3.51
C ASN A 94 4.96 -8.01 4.28
N ALA A 95 3.79 -8.39 4.79
CA ALA A 95 3.61 -9.67 5.46
C ALA A 95 3.77 -10.86 4.51
N LEU A 96 3.24 -10.76 3.29
CA LEU A 96 3.40 -11.79 2.25
C LEU A 96 4.86 -11.90 1.79
N SER A 97 5.54 -10.77 1.58
CA SER A 97 6.96 -10.72 1.23
C SER A 97 7.83 -11.41 2.30
N SER A 98 7.54 -11.14 3.57
CA SER A 98 8.23 -11.79 4.70
C SER A 98 8.04 -13.31 4.69
N LYS A 99 6.80 -13.79 4.48
CA LYS A 99 6.50 -15.23 4.37
C LYS A 99 7.18 -15.86 3.16
N GLN A 100 7.23 -15.16 2.03
CA GLN A 100 7.90 -15.65 0.83
C GLN A 100 9.39 -15.88 1.09
N ILE A 101 10.05 -14.95 1.77
CA ILE A 101 11.46 -15.09 2.16
C ILE A 101 11.65 -16.29 3.09
N GLU A 102 10.77 -16.45 4.08
CA GLU A 102 10.84 -17.58 5.02
C GLU A 102 10.70 -18.93 4.29
N ILE A 103 9.69 -19.09 3.43
CA ILE A 103 9.47 -20.31 2.65
C ILE A 103 10.65 -20.59 1.74
N LYS A 104 11.20 -19.56 1.08
CA LYS A 104 12.37 -19.70 0.22
C LYS A 104 13.58 -20.23 1.01
N ASN A 105 13.84 -19.67 2.19
CA ASN A 105 14.93 -20.13 3.05
C ASN A 105 14.73 -21.58 3.51
N GLN A 106 13.49 -21.96 3.86
CA GLN A 106 13.15 -23.33 4.25
C GLN A 106 13.35 -24.33 3.09
N LEU A 107 13.00 -23.92 1.87
CA LEU A 107 13.21 -24.71 0.67
C LEU A 107 14.70 -24.93 0.41
N GLU A 108 15.50 -23.87 0.43
CA GLU A 108 16.96 -23.95 0.23
C GLU A 108 17.62 -24.87 1.27
N GLN A 109 17.21 -24.79 2.54
CA GLN A 109 17.70 -25.71 3.58
C GLN A 109 17.30 -27.17 3.32
N SER A 110 16.06 -27.40 2.87
CA SER A 110 15.55 -28.74 2.57
C SER A 110 16.27 -29.34 1.37
N GLU A 111 16.52 -28.56 0.32
CA GLU A 111 17.27 -28.97 -0.87
C GLU A 111 18.72 -29.33 -0.51
N ALA A 112 19.40 -28.50 0.28
CA ALA A 112 20.75 -28.79 0.75
C ALA A 112 20.79 -30.10 1.57
N ALA A 113 19.81 -30.28 2.47
CA ALA A 113 19.72 -31.48 3.30
C ALA A 113 19.34 -32.73 2.48
N LEU A 114 18.60 -32.58 1.38
CA LEU A 114 18.29 -33.66 0.46
C LEU A 114 19.55 -34.08 -0.34
N GLN A 115 20.30 -33.10 -0.84
CA GLN A 115 21.55 -33.35 -1.56
C GLN A 115 22.59 -34.08 -0.70
N ASP A 116 22.76 -33.66 0.57
CA ASP A 116 23.65 -34.35 1.51
C ASP A 116 23.21 -35.80 1.77
N ARG A 117 21.90 -36.03 1.98
CA ARG A 117 21.37 -37.39 2.14
C ARG A 117 21.56 -38.25 0.89
N GLN A 118 21.29 -37.71 -0.30
CA GLN A 118 21.51 -38.42 -1.56
C GLN A 118 22.99 -38.77 -1.76
N ALA A 119 23.91 -37.86 -1.43
CA ALA A 119 25.34 -38.12 -1.48
C ALA A 119 25.76 -39.24 -0.50
N LYS A 120 25.20 -39.24 0.71
CA LYS A 120 25.42 -40.31 1.71
C LYS A 120 24.89 -41.65 1.22
N VAL A 121 23.67 -41.70 0.69
CA VAL A 121 23.08 -42.91 0.09
C VAL A 121 23.99 -43.43 -1.01
N ALA A 122 24.35 -42.59 -1.99
CA ALA A 122 25.21 -43.00 -3.11
C ALA A 122 26.57 -43.54 -2.65
N ARG A 123 27.18 -42.91 -1.63
CA ARG A 123 28.42 -43.39 -1.01
C ARG A 123 28.22 -44.77 -0.39
N TRP A 124 27.22 -44.95 0.46
CA TRP A 124 27.00 -46.22 1.16
C TRP A 124 26.57 -47.34 0.22
N THR A 125 25.75 -47.06 -0.80
CA THR A 125 25.46 -48.02 -1.86
C THR A 125 26.74 -48.51 -2.55
N ARG A 126 27.70 -47.61 -2.80
CA ARG A 126 29.00 -47.98 -3.39
C ARG A 126 29.83 -48.85 -2.44
N GLU A 127 29.89 -48.51 -1.15
CA GLU A 127 30.65 -49.30 -0.17
C GLU A 127 30.01 -50.68 0.07
N LEU A 128 28.68 -50.76 0.17
CA LEU A 128 27.96 -52.02 0.29
C LEU A 128 28.25 -52.98 -0.86
N ARG A 129 28.29 -52.48 -2.11
CA ARG A 129 28.64 -53.27 -3.29
C ARG A 129 30.06 -53.86 -3.27
N LYS A 130 30.98 -53.29 -2.49
CA LYS A 130 32.35 -53.83 -2.34
C LYS A 130 32.43 -54.98 -1.35
N LEU A 131 31.45 -55.10 -0.44
CA LEU A 131 31.43 -56.15 0.56
C LEU A 131 31.14 -57.49 -0.12
N LYS A 132 31.91 -58.50 0.25
CA LYS A 132 31.73 -59.89 -0.16
C LYS A 132 31.96 -60.79 1.05
N CYS A 133 31.18 -61.86 1.15
CA CYS A 133 31.42 -62.88 2.16
C CYS A 133 32.74 -63.61 1.85
N HIS A 134 33.45 -64.02 2.89
CA HIS A 134 34.65 -64.83 2.72
C HIS A 134 34.25 -66.22 2.23
N SER A 135 34.87 -66.69 1.15
CA SER A 135 34.63 -68.05 0.64
C SER A 135 35.40 -69.06 1.48
N ILE A 136 34.72 -70.12 1.93
CA ILE A 136 35.30 -71.22 2.71
C ILE A 136 35.34 -72.45 1.79
N GLU A 137 36.51 -73.06 1.71
CA GLU A 137 36.79 -74.22 0.87
C GLU A 137 35.89 -75.41 1.26
N GLY A 138 35.13 -75.93 0.29
CA GLY A 138 34.16 -77.02 0.49
C GLY A 138 32.73 -76.59 0.84
N GLU A 139 32.48 -75.30 1.09
CA GLU A 139 31.14 -74.76 1.36
C GLU A 139 30.59 -73.93 0.17
N PRO A 140 29.26 -73.88 -0.03
CA PRO A 140 28.66 -73.04 -1.05
C PRO A 140 28.88 -71.55 -0.77
N GLU A 141 29.02 -70.76 -1.84
CA GLU A 141 29.23 -69.31 -1.73
C GLU A 141 28.02 -68.64 -1.07
N VAL A 142 28.24 -68.02 0.09
CA VAL A 142 27.21 -67.28 0.83
C VAL A 142 27.12 -65.85 0.29
N THR A 143 25.95 -65.41 -0.17
CA THR A 143 25.72 -64.03 -0.60
C THR A 143 25.22 -63.15 0.56
N LEU A 144 25.46 -61.84 0.46
CA LEU A 144 24.89 -60.88 1.41
C LEU A 144 23.38 -60.73 1.14
N PRO A 145 22.52 -60.72 2.17
CA PRO A 145 21.09 -60.50 2.00
C PRO A 145 20.82 -59.05 1.55
N GLU A 146 19.94 -58.89 0.57
CA GLU A 146 19.38 -57.58 0.19
C GLU A 146 18.20 -57.27 1.11
N LEU A 147 18.20 -56.07 1.70
CA LEU A 147 17.10 -55.59 2.54
C LEU A 147 16.17 -54.74 1.68
N GLU A 148 14.87 -55.01 1.73
CA GLU A 148 13.85 -54.19 1.06
C GLU A 148 13.44 -53.01 1.97
N ASP A 149 12.76 -52.02 1.39
CA ASP A 149 12.36 -50.79 2.11
C ASP A 149 11.54 -51.09 3.38
N LYS A 150 10.72 -52.14 3.36
CA LYS A 150 9.92 -52.57 4.51
C LYS A 150 10.79 -53.10 5.65
N ASP A 151 11.86 -53.82 5.33
CA ASP A 151 12.80 -54.32 6.34
C ASP A 151 13.60 -53.17 6.98
N LEU A 152 13.85 -52.10 6.20
CA LEU A 152 14.53 -50.88 6.67
C LEU A 152 13.66 -50.06 7.64
N GLU A 153 12.33 -50.08 7.50
CA GLU A 153 11.40 -49.39 8.40
C GLU A 153 11.35 -50.04 9.80
N GLU A 154 11.53 -51.36 9.89
CA GLU A 154 11.55 -52.10 11.16
C GLU A 154 12.92 -52.00 11.88
N LEU A 155 13.95 -51.48 11.19
CA LEU A 155 15.30 -51.37 11.71
C LEU A 155 15.53 -50.05 12.47
N SER A 156 15.67 -50.12 13.80
CA SER A 156 16.05 -48.96 14.60
C SER A 156 17.57 -48.74 14.61
N SER A 157 18.01 -47.49 14.53
CA SER A 157 19.44 -47.13 14.60
C SER A 157 20.09 -47.53 15.92
N GLU A 158 19.35 -47.43 17.03
CA GLU A 158 19.82 -47.79 18.36
C GLU A 158 20.03 -49.31 18.51
N SER A 159 19.07 -50.12 18.05
CA SER A 159 19.19 -51.59 18.07
C SER A 159 20.33 -52.08 17.18
N LEU A 160 20.54 -51.46 16.01
CA LEU A 160 21.67 -51.76 15.13
C LEU A 160 23.02 -51.43 15.78
N THR A 161 23.10 -50.30 16.49
CA THR A 161 24.32 -49.88 17.18
C THR A 161 24.66 -50.87 18.31
N MET A 162 23.68 -51.24 19.12
CA MET A 162 23.84 -52.24 20.18
C MET A 162 24.27 -53.60 19.61
N LYS A 163 23.60 -54.08 18.56
CA LYS A 163 23.93 -55.36 17.90
C LYS A 163 25.34 -55.34 17.30
N SER A 164 25.77 -54.22 16.70
CA SER A 164 27.14 -54.06 16.18
C SER A 164 28.18 -54.19 17.28
N THR A 165 27.98 -53.54 18.43
CA THR A 165 28.89 -53.61 19.58
C THR A 165 29.01 -55.04 20.10
N LEU A 166 27.88 -55.73 20.33
CA LEU A 166 27.87 -57.12 20.79
C LEU A 166 28.55 -58.07 19.80
N LEU A 167 28.36 -57.89 18.49
CA LEU A 167 29.03 -58.70 17.48
C LEU A 167 30.54 -58.47 17.46
N LYS A 168 31.00 -57.22 17.62
CA LYS A 168 32.43 -56.90 17.72
C LYS A 168 33.07 -57.53 18.95
N GLU A 169 32.40 -57.46 20.10
CA GLU A 169 32.86 -58.09 21.33
C GLU A 169 32.96 -59.61 21.17
N ASN A 170 31.91 -60.26 20.66
CA ASN A 170 31.92 -61.69 20.36
C ASN A 170 33.02 -62.10 19.38
N LEU A 171 33.26 -61.31 18.33
CA LEU A 171 34.31 -61.58 17.35
C LEU A 171 35.71 -61.43 17.97
N SER A 172 35.90 -60.47 18.87
CA SER A 172 37.16 -60.30 19.61
C SER A 172 37.44 -61.44 20.60
N ALA A 173 36.38 -62.04 21.15
CA ALA A 173 36.47 -63.17 22.08
C ALA A 173 36.78 -64.49 21.36
N LYS A 174 36.28 -64.69 20.14
CA LYS A 174 36.56 -65.87 19.33
C LYS A 174 37.95 -65.74 18.67
N LYS A 175 38.96 -66.39 19.25
CA LYS A 175 40.31 -66.53 18.67
C LYS A 175 40.55 -67.95 18.16
N PRO A 176 40.07 -68.29 16.95
CA PRO A 176 40.33 -69.60 16.37
C PRO A 176 41.84 -69.84 16.19
N ASN A 177 42.30 -71.06 16.49
CA ASN A 177 43.70 -71.44 16.36
C ASN A 177 44.04 -71.73 14.88
N MET A 178 44.46 -70.69 14.16
CA MET A 178 44.77 -70.77 12.74
C MET A 178 45.92 -71.71 12.40
N ALA A 179 46.86 -71.94 13.33
CA ALA A 179 47.99 -72.84 13.11
C ALA A 179 47.54 -74.31 13.04
N ALA A 180 46.62 -74.72 13.92
CA ALA A 180 46.05 -76.07 13.89
C ALA A 180 45.22 -76.32 12.63
N ILE A 181 44.47 -75.30 12.16
CA ILE A 181 43.69 -75.39 10.91
C ILE A 181 44.61 -75.53 9.69
N GLN A 182 45.70 -74.78 9.64
CA GLN A 182 46.68 -74.88 8.55
C GLN A 182 47.43 -76.21 8.53
N GLU A 183 47.77 -76.76 9.71
CA GLU A 183 48.42 -78.07 9.80
C GLU A 183 47.48 -79.20 9.34
N TYR A 184 46.19 -79.11 9.65
CA TYR A 184 45.19 -80.07 9.18
C TYR A 184 45.04 -80.02 7.65
N ARG A 185 44.92 -78.82 7.05
CA ARG A 185 44.85 -78.66 5.58
C ARG A 185 46.08 -79.22 4.86
N ARG A 186 47.28 -78.99 5.40
CA ARG A 186 48.52 -79.55 4.85
C ARG A 186 48.59 -81.08 4.90
N LYS A 187 47.89 -81.72 5.85
CA LYS A 187 47.81 -83.19 5.94
C LYS A 187 46.75 -83.78 5.00
N GLU A 188 45.78 -83.00 4.54
CA GLU A 188 44.80 -83.43 3.52
C GLU A 188 45.30 -83.25 2.08
N GLU A 189 46.23 -82.32 1.82
CA GLU A 189 46.83 -82.09 0.49
C GLU A 189 48.04 -83.01 0.17
N ALA A 190 48.51 -83.81 1.13
CA ALA A 190 49.64 -84.74 1.01
C ALA A 190 49.16 -86.19 0.81
#